data_AF-L0FWA2-F1
#
_entry.id   AF-L0FWA2-F1
#
_cell.length_a   1.000
_cell.length_b   1.000
_cell.length_c   1.000
_cell.angle_alpha   90.00
_cell.angle_beta   90.00
_cell.angle_gamma   90.00
#
_symmetry.space_group_name_H-M   'P 1'
#
loop_
_entity.id
_entity.type
_entity.pdbx_description
1 polymer ?
#
loop_
_entity_poly.entity_id
_entity_poly.type
_entity_poly.pdbx_seq_one_letter_code
_entity_poly.pdbx_strand_id
1 'polypeptide(L)'
;MLFYQFSGYLLPAIIIIDVLLILMLVWGMSAGRKVLLWIISLTAILMFVALGIFKWGFSRPDFMVSSPGEIILENPADGPKSIYYLEADGGVFWKHEVDGNTSESHSLELERADPDSLMIVTHFDDEWYIQPLDLSTSETRTIVLQKAGFDKKDVSKAINSYYWTVLCWNYVSYSLTMIFVAVFLFMLWRRNV
;
A
#
# COMPACT_ATOMS: atom_id res chain seq x y z
N MET A 1 4.23 3.54 -13.44
CA MET A 1 2.78 3.38 -13.14
C MET A 1 2.70 3.23 -11.63
N LEU A 2 2.15 4.20 -10.91
CA LEU A 2 2.05 4.17 -9.44
C LEU A 2 1.14 3.00 -9.04
N PHE A 3 1.74 1.86 -8.71
CA PHE A 3 1.02 0.76 -8.10
C PHE A 3 0.66 1.20 -6.69
N TYR A 4 -0.60 1.53 -6.50
CA TYR A 4 -1.24 1.73 -5.22
C TYR A 4 -0.86 0.59 -4.28
N GLN A 5 -0.32 0.91 -3.10
CA GLN A 5 0.15 -0.13 -2.20
C GLN A 5 -0.32 0.19 -0.79
N PHE A 6 -1.26 -0.62 -0.28
CA PHE A 6 -1.63 -0.60 1.12
C PHE A 6 -0.84 -1.68 1.85
N SER A 7 -0.55 -1.41 3.13
CA SER A 7 -0.23 -2.46 4.08
C SER A 7 -1.26 -3.59 3.95
N GLY A 8 -0.78 -4.84 3.88
CA GLY A 8 -1.61 -6.03 3.72
C GLY A 8 -2.67 -6.19 4.83
N TYR A 9 -2.49 -5.51 5.96
CA TYR A 9 -3.41 -5.51 7.09
C TYR A 9 -4.60 -4.55 6.91
N LEU A 10 -4.41 -3.39 6.29
CA LEU A 10 -5.46 -2.37 6.14
C LEU A 10 -6.37 -2.64 4.94
N LEU A 11 -5.82 -3.23 3.89
CA LEU A 11 -6.53 -3.40 2.63
C LEU A 11 -7.80 -4.28 2.75
N PRO A 12 -7.81 -5.41 3.48
CA PRO A 12 -9.03 -6.20 3.69
C PRO A 12 -10.15 -5.41 4.37
N ALA A 13 -9.81 -4.57 5.36
CA ALA A 13 -10.78 -3.72 6.03
C ALA A 13 -11.40 -2.69 5.07
N ILE A 14 -10.58 -2.08 4.23
CA ILE A 14 -11.03 -1.12 3.20
C ILE A 14 -11.99 -1.79 2.22
N ILE A 15 -11.68 -3.01 1.76
CA ILE A 15 -12.55 -3.80 0.88
C ILE A 15 -13.90 -4.09 1.53
N ILE A 16 -13.90 -4.47 2.81
CA ILE A 16 -15.15 -4.71 3.56
C ILE A 16 -16.00 -3.44 3.60
N ILE A 17 -15.38 -2.29 3.86
CA ILE A 17 -16.09 -1.00 3.88
C ILE A 17 -16.67 -0.67 2.49
N ASP A 18 -15.91 -0.86 1.42
CA ASP A 18 -16.40 -0.65 0.04
C ASP A 18 -17.62 -1.54 -0.27
N VAL A 19 -17.59 -2.82 0.13
CA VAL A 19 -18.72 -3.74 -0.04
C VAL A 19 -19.94 -3.26 0.76
N LEU A 20 -19.75 -2.84 2.02
CA LEU A 20 -20.85 -2.31 2.85
C LEU A 20 -21.47 -1.05 2.24
N LEU A 21 -20.67 -0.16 1.65
CA LEU A 21 -21.16 1.03 0.95
C LEU A 21 -22.02 0.68 -0.26
N ILE A 22 -21.59 -0.30 -1.07
CA ILE A 22 -22.37 -0.80 -2.21
C ILE A 22 -23.70 -1.40 -1.73
N LEU A 23 -23.66 -2.26 -0.71
CA LEU A 23 -24.86 -2.88 -0.14
C LEU A 23 -25.84 -1.82 0.41
N MET A 24 -25.32 -0.76 1.05
CA MET A 24 -26.14 0.35 1.55
C MET A 24 -26.87 1.07 0.41
N LEU A 25 -26.20 1.33 -0.72
CA LEU A 25 -26.83 1.91 -1.91
C LEU A 25 -27.91 1.00 -2.51
N VAL A 26 -27.61 -0.30 -2.64
CA VAL A 26 -28.56 -1.30 -3.16
C VAL A 26 -29.79 -1.40 -2.27
N TRP A 27 -29.60 -1.44 -0.95
CA TRP A 27 -30.70 -1.47 0.01
C TRP A 27 -31.55 -0.19 -0.07
N GLY A 28 -30.92 0.98 -0.16
CA GLY A 28 -31.61 2.26 -0.35
C GLY A 28 -32.52 2.27 -1.58
N MET A 29 -32.06 1.69 -2.69
CA MET A 29 -32.85 1.52 -3.92
C MET A 29 -34.05 0.59 -3.76
N SER A 30 -33.99 -0.41 -2.87
CA SER A 30 -35.11 -1.32 -2.61
C SER A 30 -36.20 -0.70 -1.73
N ALA A 31 -35.84 0.22 -0.83
CA ALA A 31 -36.75 0.79 0.16
C ALA A 31 -37.78 1.77 -0.43
N GLY A 32 -37.58 2.27 -1.65
CA GLY A 32 -38.56 3.08 -2.41
C GLY A 32 -38.86 4.48 -1.86
N ARG A 33 -38.30 4.88 -0.71
CA ARG A 33 -38.53 6.18 -0.07
C ARG A 33 -37.54 7.23 -0.59
N LYS A 34 -38.04 8.26 -1.29
CA LYS A 34 -37.22 9.33 -1.91
C LYS A 34 -36.30 10.06 -0.92
N VAL A 35 -36.78 10.37 0.29
CA VAL A 35 -35.98 11.05 1.34
C VAL A 35 -34.87 10.14 1.88
N LEU A 36 -35.18 8.87 2.12
CA LEU A 36 -34.21 7.87 2.58
C LEU A 36 -33.10 7.66 1.55
N LEU A 37 -33.48 7.57 0.27
CA LEU A 37 -32.54 7.52 -0.86
C LEU A 37 -31.60 8.73 -0.87
N TRP A 38 -32.13 9.94 -0.63
CA TRP A 38 -31.33 11.17 -0.59
C TRP A 38 -30.28 11.13 0.52
N ILE A 39 -30.68 10.72 1.72
CA ILE A 39 -29.79 10.61 2.89
C ILE A 39 -28.71 9.55 2.61
N ILE A 40 -29.11 8.35 2.17
CA ILE A 40 -28.19 7.25 1.85
C ILE A 40 -27.18 7.67 0.77
N SER A 41 -27.64 8.36 -0.27
CA SER A 41 -26.76 8.85 -1.35
C SER A 41 -25.70 9.81 -0.80
N LEU A 42 -26.12 10.80 0.01
CA LEU A 42 -25.21 11.80 0.56
C LEU A 42 -24.18 11.16 1.49
N THR A 43 -24.63 10.27 2.38
CA THR A 43 -23.74 9.56 3.30
C THR A 43 -22.76 8.64 2.54
N ALA A 44 -23.23 7.93 1.52
CA ALA A 44 -22.37 7.06 0.71
C ALA A 44 -21.27 7.85 -0.02
N ILE A 45 -21.60 9.01 -0.59
CA ILE A 45 -20.61 9.88 -1.26
C ILE A 45 -19.59 10.41 -0.25
N LEU A 46 -20.05 10.90 0.91
CA LEU A 46 -19.15 11.43 1.94
C LEU A 46 -18.17 10.35 2.42
N MET A 47 -18.66 9.13 2.69
CA MET A 47 -17.80 8.02 3.08
C MET A 47 -16.87 7.59 1.94
N PHE A 48 -17.35 7.55 0.70
CA PHE A 48 -16.53 7.21 -0.45
C PHE A 48 -15.40 8.22 -0.68
N VAL A 49 -15.68 9.53 -0.54
CA VAL A 49 -14.66 10.58 -0.66
C VAL A 49 -13.66 10.50 0.48
N ALA A 50 -14.12 10.33 1.73
CA ALA A 50 -13.24 10.16 2.88
C ALA A 50 -12.33 8.93 2.73
N LEU A 51 -12.89 7.81 2.29
CA LEU A 51 -12.11 6.61 1.96
C LEU A 51 -11.18 6.87 0.78
N GLY A 52 -11.59 7.58 -0.26
CA GLY A 52 -10.72 7.92 -1.39
C GLY A 52 -9.49 8.74 -0.97
N ILE A 53 -9.69 9.72 -0.08
CA ILE A 53 -8.60 10.51 0.49
C ILE A 53 -7.70 9.64 1.38
N PHE A 54 -8.29 8.79 2.23
CA PHE A 54 -7.54 7.83 3.05
C PHE A 54 -6.73 6.87 2.17
N LYS A 55 -7.37 6.30 1.14
CA LYS A 55 -6.77 5.46 0.11
C LYS A 55 -5.57 6.15 -0.52
N TRP A 56 -5.68 7.43 -0.86
CA TRP A 56 -4.58 8.17 -1.46
C TRP A 56 -3.45 8.47 -0.46
N GLY A 57 -3.77 8.92 0.75
CA GLY A 57 -2.79 9.28 1.78
C GLY A 57 -1.96 8.10 2.29
N PHE A 58 -2.59 6.94 2.46
CA PHE A 58 -1.94 5.72 2.98
C PHE A 58 -1.44 4.78 1.86
N SER A 59 -1.46 5.23 0.60
CA SER A 59 -0.83 4.51 -0.52
C SER A 59 0.66 4.79 -0.69
N ARG A 60 1.26 5.47 0.30
CA ARG A 60 2.68 5.78 0.41
C ARG A 60 3.24 5.04 1.62
N PRO A 61 4.54 4.74 1.65
CA PRO A 61 5.17 4.16 2.82
C PRO A 61 5.23 5.16 4.00
N ASP A 62 4.78 6.41 3.81
CA ASP A 62 4.73 7.45 4.83
C ASP A 62 3.62 7.14 5.86
N PHE A 63 4.00 6.58 7.01
CA PHE A 63 3.13 6.55 8.18
C PHE A 63 3.29 7.87 8.95
N MET A 64 2.18 8.50 9.37
CA MET A 64 2.19 9.75 10.13
C MET A 64 2.43 9.48 11.64
N VAL A 65 3.66 9.52 12.15
CA VAL A 65 3.96 9.65 13.60
C VAL A 65 5.23 10.49 13.84
N SER A 66 5.66 10.64 15.10
CA SER A 66 6.43 11.77 15.62
C SER A 66 7.96 11.67 15.56
N SER A 67 8.56 10.64 14.92
CA SER A 67 10.03 10.48 14.87
C SER A 67 10.50 9.60 13.68
N PRO A 68 10.65 10.17 12.47
CA PRO A 68 11.11 9.44 11.29
C PRO A 68 12.58 9.03 11.35
N GLY A 69 12.88 7.79 10.93
CA GLY A 69 14.23 7.37 10.56
C GLY A 69 14.46 7.65 9.07
N GLU A 70 15.44 8.48 8.73
CA GLU A 70 15.76 8.77 7.33
C GLU A 70 16.77 7.76 6.81
N ILE A 71 16.49 7.19 5.64
CA ILE A 71 17.45 6.36 4.90
C ILE A 71 17.74 6.98 3.54
N ILE A 72 18.99 6.88 3.12
CA ILE A 72 19.41 7.28 1.77
C ILE A 72 19.73 6.01 1.01
N LEU A 73 18.94 5.72 -0.02
CA LEU A 73 19.18 4.60 -0.92
C LEU A 73 20.04 5.08 -2.08
N GLU A 74 21.24 4.53 -2.20
CA GLU A 74 22.15 4.83 -3.30
C GLU A 74 22.20 3.63 -4.26
N ASN A 75 21.81 3.85 -5.50
CA ASN A 75 21.92 2.85 -6.56
C ASN A 75 23.06 3.22 -7.51
N PRO A 76 24.25 2.63 -7.35
CA PRO A 76 25.40 2.89 -8.20
C PRO A 76 25.36 2.12 -9.53
N ALA A 77 24.32 1.32 -9.79
CA ALA A 77 24.16 0.62 -11.06
C ALA A 77 23.49 1.51 -12.10
N ASP A 78 23.78 1.28 -13.38
CA ASP A 78 23.19 2.04 -14.49
C ASP A 78 21.68 1.79 -14.68
N GLY A 79 21.17 0.67 -14.15
CA GLY A 79 19.77 0.28 -14.27
C GLY A 79 18.96 0.45 -12.99
N PRO A 80 17.62 0.53 -13.10
CA PRO A 80 16.74 0.60 -11.94
C PRO A 80 16.83 -0.70 -11.13
N LYS A 81 16.62 -0.57 -9.82
CA LYS A 81 16.70 -1.68 -8.88
C LYS A 81 15.50 -1.74 -7.96
N SER A 82 14.84 -2.89 -7.99
CA SER A 82 13.75 -3.17 -7.06
C SER A 82 14.30 -3.51 -5.67
N ILE A 83 13.75 -2.86 -4.66
CA ILE A 83 13.93 -3.18 -3.25
C ILE A 83 12.59 -3.57 -2.64
N TYR A 84 12.63 -4.48 -1.68
CA TYR A 84 11.48 -4.96 -0.93
C TYR A 84 11.78 -4.76 0.55
N TYR A 85 10.79 -4.27 1.28
CA TYR A 85 10.88 -4.12 2.73
C TYR A 85 10.12 -5.25 3.39
N LEU A 86 10.82 -6.00 4.25
CA LEU A 86 10.30 -7.15 4.97
C LEU A 86 10.23 -6.83 6.46
N GLU A 87 9.11 -7.17 7.09
CA GLU A 87 8.96 -7.16 8.54
C GLU A 87 9.68 -8.36 9.18
N ALA A 88 9.86 -8.33 10.51
CA ALA A 88 10.49 -9.39 11.30
C ALA A 88 9.86 -10.78 11.09
N ASP A 89 8.55 -10.82 10.78
CA ASP A 89 7.79 -12.03 10.52
C ASP A 89 8.07 -12.63 9.12
N GLY A 90 8.90 -11.95 8.31
CA GLY A 90 9.26 -12.33 6.95
C GLY A 90 8.25 -11.92 5.88
N GLY A 91 7.19 -11.19 6.25
CA GLY A 91 6.22 -10.62 5.33
C GLY A 91 6.77 -9.39 4.62
N VAL A 92 6.59 -9.32 3.30
CA VAL A 92 6.88 -8.10 2.54
C VAL A 92 5.69 -7.14 2.70
N PHE A 93 5.94 -5.89 3.10
CA PHE A 93 4.90 -4.87 3.21
C PHE A 93 5.07 -3.72 2.21
N TRP A 94 6.30 -3.46 1.76
CA TRP A 94 6.61 -2.40 0.79
C TRP A 94 7.50 -2.87 -0.37
N LYS A 95 7.23 -2.39 -1.60
CA LYS A 95 8.15 -2.53 -2.74
C LYS A 95 8.46 -1.14 -3.27
N HIS A 96 9.75 -0.83 -3.43
CA HIS A 96 10.22 0.41 -4.05
C HIS A 96 11.17 0.12 -5.20
N GLU A 97 11.26 1.02 -6.17
CA GLU A 97 12.18 0.94 -7.30
C GLU A 97 13.07 2.18 -7.28
N VAL A 98 14.38 1.98 -7.15
CA VAL A 98 15.38 3.04 -7.13
C VAL A 98 16.01 3.13 -8.51
N ASP A 99 15.98 4.31 -9.12
CA ASP A 99 16.54 4.52 -10.45
C ASP A 99 18.07 4.27 -10.48
N GLY A 100 18.63 4.06 -11.67
CA GLY A 100 20.07 3.85 -11.83
C GLY A 100 20.87 5.14 -11.68
N ASN A 101 22.05 5.06 -11.05
CA ASN A 101 22.92 6.20 -10.77
C ASN A 101 22.23 7.33 -9.99
N THR A 102 21.30 6.99 -9.09
CA THR A 102 20.59 7.95 -8.24
C THR A 102 20.83 7.69 -6.76
N SER A 103 20.58 8.74 -5.98
CA SER A 103 20.47 8.70 -4.54
C SER A 103 19.11 9.25 -4.16
N GLU A 104 18.32 8.45 -3.46
CA GLU A 104 16.96 8.81 -3.04
C GLU A 104 16.87 8.78 -1.52
N SER A 105 16.40 9.87 -0.92
CA SER A 105 16.05 9.88 0.51
C SER A 105 14.64 9.34 0.70
N HIS A 106 14.51 8.41 1.65
CA HIS A 106 13.26 7.79 2.06
C HIS A 106 13.14 7.89 3.58
N SER A 107 12.04 8.43 4.05
CA SER A 107 11.70 8.39 5.47
C SER A 107 10.94 7.10 5.74
N LEU A 108 11.44 6.29 6.68
CA LEU A 108 10.79 5.08 7.13
C LEU A 108 10.42 5.22 8.61
N GLU A 109 9.22 4.78 8.95
CA GLU A 109 8.72 4.76 10.32
C GLU A 109 8.25 3.34 10.67
N LEU A 110 8.74 2.82 11.78
CA LEU A 110 8.35 1.52 12.34
C LEU A 110 7.59 1.74 13.65
N GLU A 111 6.43 1.09 13.78
CA GLU A 111 5.64 1.09 15.02
C GLU A 111 6.39 0.39 16.18
N ARG A 112 7.44 -0.40 15.87
CA ARG A 112 8.31 -1.07 16.83
C ARG A 112 9.78 -0.76 16.56
N ALA A 113 10.42 -0.07 17.50
CA ALA A 113 11.85 0.22 17.50
C ALA A 113 12.70 -1.01 17.89
N ASP A 114 12.52 -2.13 17.19
CA ASP A 114 13.36 -3.32 17.34
C ASP A 114 14.40 -3.34 16.20
N PRO A 115 15.72 -3.39 16.47
CA PRO A 115 16.77 -3.33 15.44
C PRO A 115 16.70 -4.42 14.36
N ASP A 116 15.94 -5.50 14.57
CA ASP A 116 15.70 -6.58 13.60
C ASP A 116 14.28 -6.55 12.98
N SER A 117 13.51 -5.48 13.23
CA SER A 117 12.11 -5.42 12.80
C SER A 117 11.92 -5.24 11.31
N LEU A 118 12.93 -4.71 10.61
CA LEU A 118 12.84 -4.36 9.20
C LEU A 118 14.08 -4.84 8.44
N MET A 119 13.87 -5.44 7.28
CA MET A 119 14.94 -5.88 6.38
C MET A 119 14.71 -5.30 5.00
N ILE A 120 15.76 -4.77 4.38
CA ILE A 120 15.77 -4.43 2.95
C ILE A 120 16.21 -5.64 2.17
N VAL A 121 15.51 -5.92 1.09
CA VAL A 121 15.73 -7.08 0.26
C VAL A 121 15.86 -6.65 -1.18
N THR A 122 16.86 -7.17 -1.86
CA THR A 122 17.06 -6.90 -3.27
C THR A 122 17.68 -8.10 -3.98
N HIS A 123 17.68 -8.05 -5.30
CA HIS A 123 18.13 -9.13 -6.16
C HIS A 123 19.49 -8.76 -6.77
N PHE A 124 20.45 -9.66 -6.67
CA PHE A 124 21.78 -9.54 -7.28
C PHE A 124 22.13 -10.88 -7.93
N ASP A 125 22.66 -10.88 -9.16
CA ASP A 125 23.19 -12.08 -9.82
C ASP A 125 22.25 -13.30 -9.74
N ASP A 126 20.95 -13.10 -9.98
CA ASP A 126 19.90 -14.14 -9.90
C ASP A 126 19.63 -14.73 -8.50
N GLU A 127 20.10 -14.04 -7.45
CA GLU A 127 19.91 -14.46 -6.06
C GLU A 127 19.37 -13.33 -5.19
N TRP A 128 18.63 -13.71 -4.13
CA TRP A 128 18.08 -12.77 -3.16
C TRP A 128 19.05 -12.52 -2.01
N TYR A 129 19.16 -11.24 -1.65
CA TYR A 129 20.00 -10.77 -0.56
C TYR A 129 19.19 -9.84 0.35
N ILE A 130 19.50 -9.88 1.64
CA ILE A 130 18.86 -9.09 2.69
C ILE A 130 19.89 -8.25 3.45
N GLN A 131 19.45 -7.12 3.98
CA GLN A 131 20.21 -6.32 4.92
C GLN A 131 19.26 -5.86 6.03
N PRO A 132 19.54 -6.15 7.31
CA PRO A 132 18.73 -5.64 8.41
C PRO A 132 18.86 -4.12 8.50
N LEU A 133 17.73 -3.47 8.77
CA LEU A 133 17.62 -2.04 8.87
C LEU A 133 17.32 -1.65 10.32
N ASP A 134 18.37 -1.26 11.01
CA ASP A 134 18.24 -0.73 12.36
C ASP A 134 17.90 0.77 12.29
N LEU A 135 16.62 1.08 12.48
CA LEU A 135 16.06 2.43 12.56
C LEU A 135 15.97 2.95 14.01
N SER A 136 16.57 2.27 14.99
CA SER A 136 16.53 2.72 16.40
C SER A 136 17.32 4.01 16.62
N THR A 137 18.28 4.30 15.74
CA THR A 137 19.08 5.53 15.76
C THR A 137 18.42 6.62 14.92
N SER A 138 18.25 7.83 15.47
CA SER A 138 17.74 9.01 14.75
C SER A 138 18.70 9.58 13.69
N GLU A 139 19.72 8.82 13.29
CA GLU A 139 20.73 9.22 12.32
C GLU A 139 20.33 8.75 10.93
N THR A 140 20.52 9.62 9.93
CA THR A 140 20.31 9.26 8.53
C THR A 140 21.27 8.15 8.12
N ARG A 141 20.75 7.01 7.65
CA ARG A 141 21.58 5.88 7.19
C ARG A 141 21.63 5.79 5.69
N THR A 142 22.84 5.81 5.13
CA THR A 142 23.05 5.54 3.71
C THR A 142 23.22 4.04 3.46
N ILE A 143 22.43 3.52 2.53
CA ILE A 143 22.43 2.13 2.11
C ILE A 143 22.79 2.10 0.64
N VAL A 144 23.98 1.61 0.37
CA VAL A 144 24.47 1.42 -0.99
C VAL A 144 23.96 0.07 -1.48
N LEU A 145 23.20 0.05 -2.58
CA LEU A 145 22.58 -1.16 -3.16
C LEU A 145 23.59 -2.04 -3.91
N GLN A 146 24.67 -2.41 -3.22
CA GLN A 146 25.75 -3.27 -3.65
C GLN A 146 25.82 -4.54 -2.81
N LYS A 147 26.25 -5.64 -3.43
CA LYS A 147 26.28 -6.98 -2.83
C LYS A 147 27.09 -7.06 -1.53
N ALA A 148 28.12 -6.22 -1.37
CA ALA A 148 29.00 -6.24 -0.20
C ALA A 148 28.31 -5.91 1.13
N GLY A 149 27.15 -5.26 1.10
CA GLY A 149 26.38 -4.88 2.30
C GLY A 149 25.21 -5.82 2.63
N PHE A 150 24.99 -6.87 1.83
CA PHE A 150 23.82 -7.73 1.98
C PHE A 150 24.20 -9.20 2.14
N ASP A 151 23.45 -9.90 2.98
CA ASP A 151 23.57 -11.33 3.23
C ASP A 151 22.62 -12.12 2.33
N LYS A 152 23.12 -13.21 1.74
CA LYS A 152 22.30 -14.08 0.90
C LYS A 152 21.23 -14.78 1.74
N LYS A 153 19.96 -14.67 1.32
CA LYS A 153 18.83 -15.37 1.95
C LYS A 153 17.71 -15.57 0.96
N ASP A 154 17.19 -16.79 0.88
CA ASP A 154 16.04 -17.07 0.02
C ASP A 154 14.76 -16.51 0.65
N VAL A 155 14.20 -15.51 -0.03
CA VAL A 155 12.94 -14.83 0.31
C VAL A 155 11.93 -14.92 -0.84
N SER A 156 12.18 -15.78 -1.83
CA SER A 156 11.38 -15.90 -3.05
C SER A 156 9.91 -16.17 -2.75
N LYS A 157 9.63 -17.00 -1.73
CA LYS A 157 8.26 -17.30 -1.29
C LYS A 157 7.54 -16.05 -0.76
N ALA A 158 8.21 -15.24 0.04
CA ALA A 158 7.64 -14.02 0.60
C ALA A 158 7.34 -12.99 -0.50
N ILE A 159 8.30 -12.77 -1.41
CA ILE A 159 8.16 -11.86 -2.54
C ILE A 159 7.04 -12.29 -3.49
N ASN A 160 6.98 -13.56 -3.86
CA ASN A 160 5.93 -14.07 -4.74
C ASN A 160 4.56 -13.97 -4.07
N SER A 161 4.45 -14.34 -2.79
CA SER A 161 3.21 -14.19 -2.01
C SER A 161 2.75 -12.75 -2.00
N TYR A 162 3.65 -11.81 -1.77
CA TYR A 162 3.36 -10.38 -1.78
C TYR A 162 2.91 -9.87 -3.14
N TYR A 163 3.57 -10.30 -4.24
CA TYR A 163 3.15 -9.92 -5.59
C TYR A 163 1.69 -10.30 -5.85
N TRP A 164 1.32 -11.56 -5.57
CA TRP A 164 -0.06 -12.03 -5.74
C TRP A 164 -1.02 -11.32 -4.81
N THR A 165 -0.60 -11.11 -3.55
CA THR A 165 -1.40 -10.42 -2.53
C THR A 165 -1.70 -9.01 -3.02
N VAL A 166 -0.70 -8.16 -3.21
CA VAL A 166 -0.90 -6.75 -3.62
C VAL A 166 -1.62 -6.64 -4.95
N LEU A 167 -1.24 -7.45 -5.95
CA LEU A 167 -1.86 -7.39 -7.27
C LEU A 167 -3.35 -7.76 -7.22
N CYS A 168 -3.70 -8.94 -6.67
CA CYS A 168 -5.09 -9.36 -6.57
C CYS A 168 -5.93 -8.38 -5.76
N TRP A 169 -5.41 -7.93 -4.63
CA TRP A 169 -6.11 -7.04 -3.71
C TRP A 169 -6.35 -5.65 -4.28
N ASN A 170 -5.37 -5.09 -5.00
CA ASN A 170 -5.55 -3.84 -5.72
C ASN A 170 -6.62 -3.96 -6.80
N TYR A 171 -6.59 -5.03 -7.60
CA TYR A 171 -7.62 -5.26 -8.61
C TYR A 171 -9.02 -5.40 -8.00
N VAL A 172 -9.15 -6.06 -6.86
CA VAL A 172 -10.42 -6.15 -6.13
C VAL A 172 -10.89 -4.76 -5.67
N SER A 173 -10.01 -3.97 -5.06
CA SER A 173 -10.32 -2.60 -4.61
C SER A 173 -10.76 -1.68 -5.77
N TYR A 174 -10.04 -1.72 -6.89
CA TYR A 174 -10.42 -0.96 -8.09
C TYR A 174 -11.76 -1.43 -8.68
N SER A 175 -11.98 -2.75 -8.74
CA SER A 175 -13.23 -3.32 -9.23
C SER A 175 -14.42 -2.89 -8.36
N LEU A 176 -14.27 -2.92 -7.03
CA LEU A 176 -15.30 -2.46 -6.10
C LEU A 176 -15.58 -0.97 -6.25
N THR A 177 -14.54 -0.17 -6.44
CA THR A 177 -14.68 1.27 -6.71
C THR A 177 -15.51 1.51 -7.98
N MET A 178 -15.23 0.78 -9.06
CA MET A 178 -16.01 0.87 -10.30
C MET A 178 -17.46 0.40 -10.12
N ILE A 179 -17.67 -0.68 -9.38
CA ILE A 179 -19.02 -1.19 -9.06
C ILE A 179 -19.80 -0.14 -8.25
N PHE A 180 -19.17 0.47 -7.25
CA PHE A 180 -19.78 1.54 -6.45
C PHE A 180 -20.25 2.70 -7.33
N VAL A 181 -19.38 3.20 -8.22
CA VAL A 181 -19.73 4.27 -9.16
C VAL A 181 -20.87 3.85 -10.07
N ALA A 182 -20.84 2.64 -10.63
CA ALA A 182 -21.91 2.14 -11.48
C ALA A 182 -23.26 2.04 -10.76
N VAL A 183 -23.29 1.47 -9.55
CA VAL A 183 -24.49 1.37 -8.71
C VAL A 183 -25.02 2.76 -8.34
N PHE A 184 -24.11 3.68 -8.00
CA PHE A 184 -24.47 5.05 -7.66
C PHE A 184 -25.10 5.80 -8.86
N LEU A 185 -24.48 5.71 -10.04
CA LEU A 185 -25.02 6.32 -11.27
C LEU A 185 -26.38 5.71 -11.66
N PHE A 186 -26.52 4.39 -11.53
CA PHE A 186 -27.79 3.69 -11.77
C PHE A 186 -28.88 4.17 -10.79
N MET A 187 -28.54 4.34 -9.52
CA MET A 187 -29.45 4.90 -8.52
C MET A 187 -29.88 6.33 -8.88
N LEU A 188 -28.96 7.19 -9.31
CA LEU A 188 -29.29 8.56 -9.75
C LEU A 188 -30.21 8.56 -10.97
N TRP A 189 -29.95 7.67 -11.94
CA TRP A 189 -30.80 7.51 -13.11
C TRP A 189 -32.22 7.09 -12.72
N ARG A 190 -32.37 6.06 -11.87
CA ARG A 190 -33.67 5.61 -11.35
C ARG A 190 -34.40 6.67 -10.52
N ARG A 191 -33.70 7.64 -9.95
CA ARG A 191 -34.31 8.77 -9.24
C ARG A 191 -34.96 9.79 -10.17
N ASN A 192 -34.38 9.95 -11.37
CA ASN A 192 -34.78 10.96 -12.34
C ASN A 192 -35.81 10.46 -13.38
N VAL A 193 -36.04 9.14 -13.42
CA VAL A 193 -37.14 8.48 -14.15
C VAL A 193 -38.31 8.24 -13.20
#